data_AF-A0A969MB53-F1
#
_entry.id   AF-A0A969MB53-F1
#
_cell.length_a   1.000
_cell.length_b   1.000
_cell.length_c   1.000
_cell.angle_alpha   90.00
_cell.angle_beta   90.00
_cell.angle_gamma   90.00
#
_symmetry.space_group_name_H-M   'P 1'
#
loop_
_entity.id
_entity.type
_entity.pdbx_description
1 polymer ?
#
loop_
_entity_poly.entity_id
_entity_poly.type
_entity_poly.pdbx_seq_one_letter_code
_entity_poly.pdbx_strand_id
1 'polypeptide(L)'
;MNYSSDDVQKILQLAMARKQQESFSGQQLLEMGRELGISPELLESAKQEWLIQSKIQQEQQTRRQIRLRKFKAHLISFVAVNTFLVVLNLVSTPRYFWAIYPISGWGLGLFMHYVAINRLNEKFQDI
;
A
#
# COMPACT_ATOMS: atom_id res chain seq x y z
N MET A 1 1.05 -22.86 -24.88
CA MET A 1 0.96 -21.66 -24.03
C MET A 1 2.36 -21.10 -23.91
N ASN A 2 2.60 -19.85 -24.34
CA ASN A 2 3.90 -19.18 -24.18
C ASN A 2 3.80 -18.20 -23.01
N TYR A 3 4.80 -18.22 -22.13
CA TYR A 3 4.92 -17.28 -21.02
C TYR A 3 5.73 -16.07 -21.49
N SER A 4 5.31 -14.85 -21.12
CA SER A 4 6.10 -13.64 -21.35
C SER A 4 7.36 -13.68 -20.49
N SER A 5 8.42 -12.99 -20.90
CA SER A 5 9.66 -12.87 -20.10
C SER A 5 9.39 -12.32 -18.70
N ASP A 6 8.40 -11.43 -18.56
CA ASP A 6 7.95 -10.88 -17.27
C ASP A 6 7.25 -11.94 -16.38
N ASP A 7 6.44 -12.81 -16.99
CA ASP A 7 5.77 -13.91 -16.27
C ASP A 7 6.78 -14.93 -15.76
N VAL A 8 7.78 -15.28 -16.57
CA VAL A 8 8.84 -16.23 -16.20
C VAL A 8 9.65 -15.69 -15.02
N GLN A 9 10.01 -14.41 -15.04
CA GLN A 9 10.73 -13.77 -13.94
C GLN A 9 9.91 -13.77 -12.64
N LYS A 10 8.62 -13.40 -12.70
CA LYS A 10 7.72 -13.42 -11.54
C LYS A 10 7.53 -14.83 -10.97
N ILE A 11 7.36 -15.83 -11.83
CA ILE A 11 7.23 -17.23 -11.44
C ILE A 11 8.51 -17.71 -10.75
N LEU A 12 9.68 -17.39 -11.32
CA LEU A 12 10.98 -17.76 -10.74
C LEU A 12 11.17 -17.07 -9.37
N GLN A 13 10.86 -15.78 -9.27
CA GLN A 13 10.92 -15.03 -8.02
C GLN A 13 9.99 -15.63 -6.95
N LEU A 14 8.76 -16.00 -7.31
CA LEU A 14 7.81 -16.63 -6.40
C LEU A 14 8.28 -18.03 -5.95
N ALA A 15 8.91 -18.79 -6.85
CA ALA A 15 9.51 -20.08 -6.55
C ALA A 15 10.71 -19.94 -5.59
N MET A 16 11.57 -18.94 -5.81
CA MET A 16 12.70 -18.63 -4.93
C MET A 16 12.24 -18.15 -3.55
N ALA A 17 11.20 -17.32 -3.48
CA ALA A 17 10.63 -16.86 -2.21
C ALA A 17 9.98 -17.98 -1.38
N ARG A 18 9.44 -19.02 -2.05
CA ARG A 18 8.92 -20.23 -1.39
C ARG A 18 10.00 -21.24 -1.01
N LYS A 19 11.15 -21.21 -1.69
CA LYS A 19 12.33 -22.02 -1.34
C LYS A 19 13.02 -21.39 -0.12
N GLN A 20 12.35 -21.54 1.01
CA GLN A 20 12.77 -21.19 2.37
C GLN A 20 14.15 -21.80 2.66
N GLN A 21 15.26 -21.04 2.56
CA GLN A 21 16.30 -20.91 3.60
C GLN A 21 17.62 -20.23 3.17
N GLU A 22 17.97 -20.12 1.88
CA GLU A 22 19.25 -19.50 1.52
C GLU A 22 19.07 -18.01 1.25
N SER A 23 19.15 -17.21 2.32
CA SER A 23 19.57 -15.82 2.19
C SER A 23 20.98 -15.84 1.57
N PHE A 24 21.05 -15.67 0.26
CA PHE A 24 22.32 -15.67 -0.46
C PHE A 24 23.24 -14.61 0.14
N SER A 25 24.45 -15.03 0.53
CA SER A 25 25.44 -14.07 1.01
C SER A 25 25.82 -13.12 -0.13
N GLY A 26 26.31 -11.92 0.21
CA GLY A 26 26.81 -10.99 -0.81
C GLY A 26 27.90 -11.60 -1.70
N GLN A 27 28.62 -12.61 -1.19
CA GLN A 27 29.64 -13.35 -1.96
C GLN A 27 29.01 -14.34 -2.95
N GLN A 28 27.97 -15.08 -2.56
CA GLN A 28 27.25 -15.98 -3.48
C GLN A 28 26.60 -15.21 -4.63
N LEU A 29 26.09 -13.99 -4.36
CA LEU A 29 25.57 -13.12 -5.41
C LEU A 29 26.66 -12.75 -6.43
N LEU A 30 27.87 -12.39 -5.96
CA LEU A 30 29.02 -12.09 -6.80
C LEU A 30 29.55 -13.31 -7.56
N GLU A 31 29.44 -14.51 -6.99
CA GLU A 31 29.76 -15.78 -7.66
C GLU A 31 28.78 -16.08 -8.78
N MET A 32 27.48 -16.02 -8.52
CA MET A 32 26.45 -16.18 -9.56
C MET A 32 26.57 -15.13 -10.68
N GLY A 33 26.85 -13.88 -10.31
CA GLY A 33 27.12 -12.82 -11.29
C GLY A 33 28.30 -13.16 -12.20
N ARG A 34 29.40 -13.66 -11.63
CA ARG A 34 30.57 -14.10 -12.40
C ARG A 34 30.27 -15.29 -13.31
N GLU A 35 29.52 -16.28 -12.85
CA GLU A 35 29.10 -17.43 -13.66
C GLU A 35 28.24 -17.01 -14.87
N LEU A 36 27.40 -15.99 -14.68
CA LEU A 36 26.58 -15.39 -15.73
C LEU A 36 27.35 -14.39 -16.62
N GLY A 37 28.64 -14.19 -16.39
CA GLY A 37 29.49 -13.27 -17.17
C GLY A 37 29.28 -11.78 -16.82
N ILE A 38 28.65 -11.48 -15.68
CA ILE A 38 28.39 -10.12 -15.20
C ILE A 38 29.61 -9.64 -14.40
N SER A 39 30.13 -8.45 -14.75
CA SER A 39 31.25 -7.84 -14.02
C SER A 39 30.88 -7.57 -12.56
N PRO A 40 31.75 -7.89 -11.58
CA PRO A 40 31.53 -7.59 -10.16
C PRO A 40 31.23 -6.11 -9.87
N GLU A 41 31.81 -5.19 -10.66
CA GLU A 41 31.58 -3.75 -10.54
C GLU A 41 30.14 -3.37 -10.90
N LEU A 42 29.60 -3.97 -11.97
CA LEU A 42 28.22 -3.76 -12.39
C LEU A 42 27.23 -4.35 -11.38
N LEU A 43 27.59 -5.47 -10.76
CA LEU A 43 26.75 -6.11 -9.75
C LEU A 43 26.68 -5.29 -8.45
N GLU A 44 27.81 -4.70 -8.03
CA GLU A 44 27.85 -3.87 -6.82
C GLU A 44 27.12 -2.53 -7.03
N SER A 45 27.22 -1.91 -8.20
CA SER A 45 26.45 -0.70 -8.53
C SER A 45 24.94 -0.98 -8.59
N ALA A 46 24.53 -2.09 -9.22
CA ALA A 46 23.14 -2.54 -9.25
C ALA A 46 22.59 -2.84 -7.84
N LYS A 47 23.41 -3.46 -6.97
CA LYS A 47 23.06 -3.70 -5.57
C LYS A 47 22.87 -2.40 -4.78
N GLN A 48 23.74 -1.41 -4.98
CA GLN A 48 23.60 -0.10 -4.34
C GLN A 48 22.32 0.62 -4.78
N GLU A 49 22.03 0.62 -6.08
CA GLU A 49 20.78 1.16 -6.61
C GLU A 49 19.57 0.42 -6.03
N TRP A 50 19.61 -0.91 -6.00
CA TRP A 50 18.56 -1.74 -5.43
C TRP A 50 18.33 -1.48 -3.94
N LEU A 51 19.38 -1.25 -3.15
CA LEU A 51 19.25 -0.92 -1.72
C LEU A 51 18.55 0.43 -1.50
N ILE A 52 18.90 1.43 -2.31
CA ILE A 52 18.25 2.74 -2.29
C ILE A 52 16.77 2.59 -2.66
N GLN A 53 16.48 1.91 -3.77
CA GLN A 53 15.13 1.63 -4.24
C GLN A 53 14.31 0.85 -3.19
N SER A 54 14.87 -0.21 -2.61
CA SER A 54 14.21 -1.05 -1.61
C SER A 54 13.86 -0.26 -0.35
N LYS A 55 14.74 0.63 0.10
CA LYS A 55 14.47 1.51 1.23
C LYS A 55 13.33 2.48 0.94
N ILE A 56 13.34 3.12 -0.24
CA ILE A 56 12.27 4.03 -0.69
C ILE A 56 10.93 3.28 -0.75
N GLN A 57 10.91 2.09 -1.34
CA GLN A 57 9.72 1.25 -1.44
C GLN A 57 9.18 0.85 -0.06
N GLN A 58 10.04 0.43 0.87
CA GLN A 58 9.64 0.10 2.25
C GLN A 58 9.06 1.31 2.98
N GLU A 59 9.67 2.49 2.84
CA GLU A 59 9.14 3.73 3.44
C GLU A 59 7.77 4.09 2.86
N GLN A 60 7.59 3.99 1.55
CA GLN A 60 6.31 4.25 0.88
C GLN A 60 5.22 3.28 1.35
N GLN A 61 5.54 1.98 1.44
CA GLN A 61 4.62 0.96 1.95
C GLN A 61 4.22 1.25 3.40
N THR A 62 5.19 1.60 4.25
CA THR A 62 4.93 1.96 5.65
C THR A 62 4.04 3.19 5.75
N ARG A 63 4.35 4.25 4.99
CA ARG A 63 3.52 5.47 4.93
C ARG A 63 2.10 5.17 4.44
N ARG A 64 1.93 4.30 3.45
CA ARG A 64 0.62 3.85 2.95
C ARG A 64 -0.17 3.14 4.05
N GLN A 65 0.46 2.20 4.75
CA GLN A 65 -0.18 1.48 5.86
C GLN A 65 -0.63 2.43 6.99
N ILE A 66 0.22 3.38 7.37
CA ILE A 66 -0.12 4.39 8.39
C ILE A 66 -1.32 5.23 7.93
N ARG A 67 -1.34 5.67 6.66
CA ARG A 67 -2.43 6.49 6.10
C ARG A 67 -3.76 5.73 6.12
N LEU A 68 -3.75 4.45 5.73
CA LEU A 68 -4.92 3.58 5.77
C LEU A 68 -5.42 3.35 7.19
N ARG A 69 -4.52 3.12 8.16
CA ARG A 69 -4.89 2.97 9.58
C ARG A 69 -5.55 4.24 10.14
N LYS A 70 -4.97 5.42 9.85
CA LYS A 70 -5.56 6.72 10.24
C LYS A 70 -6.94 6.92 9.62
N PHE A 71 -7.08 6.65 8.31
CA PHE A 71 -8.37 6.75 7.64
C PHE A 71 -9.43 5.82 8.25
N LYS A 72 -9.08 4.57 8.54
CA LYS A 72 -9.98 3.63 9.23
C LYS A 72 -10.43 4.15 10.60
N ALA A 73 -9.52 4.73 11.39
CA ALA A 73 -9.88 5.31 12.68
C ALA A 73 -10.89 6.47 12.54
N HIS A 74 -10.67 7.37 11.56
CA HIS A 74 -11.63 8.45 11.27
C HIS A 74 -12.99 7.92 10.79
N LEU A 75 -12.99 6.89 9.94
CA LEU A 75 -14.24 6.27 9.47
C LEU A 75 -15.02 5.62 10.62
N ILE A 76 -14.34 4.89 11.51
CA ILE A 76 -14.98 4.29 12.69
C ILE A 76 -15.59 5.37 13.58
N SER A 77 -14.84 6.44 13.87
CA SER A 77 -15.34 7.57 14.66
C SER A 77 -16.55 8.24 13.99
N PHE A 78 -16.49 8.46 12.67
CA PHE A 78 -17.61 9.00 11.90
C PHE A 78 -18.86 8.12 12.02
N VAL A 79 -18.73 6.80 11.83
CA VAL A 79 -19.87 5.87 11.92
C VAL A 79 -20.44 5.85 13.34
N ALA A 80 -19.58 5.76 14.36
CA ALA A 80 -20.01 5.70 15.76
C ALA A 80 -20.76 6.98 16.19
N VAL A 81 -20.20 8.15 15.91
CA VAL A 81 -20.82 9.43 16.26
C VAL A 81 -22.12 9.64 15.50
N ASN A 82 -22.15 9.39 14.19
CA ASN A 82 -23.38 9.59 13.42
C ASN A 82 -24.47 8.58 13.81
N THR A 83 -24.12 7.33 14.11
CA THR A 83 -25.09 6.35 14.64
C THR A 83 -25.68 6.84 15.95
N PHE A 84 -24.85 7.33 16.87
CA PHE A 84 -25.30 7.93 18.13
C PHE A 84 -26.22 9.13 17.90
N LEU A 85 -25.86 10.05 16.99
CA LEU A 85 -26.68 11.22 16.68
C LEU A 85 -28.04 10.85 16.06
N VAL A 86 -28.07 9.83 15.19
CA VAL A 86 -29.32 9.31 14.63
C VAL A 86 -30.20 8.74 15.72
N VAL A 87 -29.66 7.90 16.61
CA VAL A 87 -30.42 7.36 17.76
C VAL A 87 -30.93 8.49 18.65
N LEU A 88 -30.07 9.46 18.98
CA LEU A 88 -30.44 10.60 19.83
C LEU A 88 -31.57 11.42 19.20
N ASN A 89 -31.51 11.64 17.88
CA ASN A 89 -32.53 12.35 17.15
C ASN A 89 -33.88 11.62 17.17
N LEU A 90 -33.88 10.30 16.95
CA LEU A 90 -35.09 9.48 17.01
C LEU A 90 -35.71 9.46 18.42
N VAL A 91 -34.90 9.52 19.48
CA VAL A 91 -35.38 9.55 20.87
C VAL A 91 -35.85 10.94 21.29
N SER A 92 -35.09 11.99 20.99
CA SER A 92 -35.36 13.35 21.46
C SER A 92 -36.36 14.10 20.60
N THR A 93 -36.29 13.99 19.27
CA THR A 93 -37.11 14.80 18.36
C THR A 93 -37.41 14.05 17.06
N PRO A 94 -38.16 12.93 17.10
CA PRO A 94 -38.39 12.08 15.91
C PRO A 94 -39.11 12.81 14.76
N ARG A 95 -39.80 13.92 15.05
CA ARG A 95 -40.49 14.75 14.05
C ARG A 95 -39.56 15.65 13.23
N TYR A 96 -38.33 15.90 13.68
CA TYR A 96 -37.38 16.79 13.00
C TYR A 96 -35.99 16.17 12.92
N PHE A 97 -35.59 15.73 11.73
CA PHE A 97 -34.39 14.93 11.54
C PHE A 97 -33.09 15.79 11.47
N TRP A 98 -32.74 16.48 12.54
CA TRP A 98 -31.57 17.37 12.60
C TRP A 98 -30.19 16.66 12.44
N ALA A 99 -30.10 15.36 12.71
CA ALA A 99 -28.88 14.58 12.53
C ALA A 99 -28.36 14.59 11.08
N ILE A 100 -29.18 14.96 10.09
CA ILE A 100 -28.74 15.08 8.69
C ILE A 100 -27.65 16.15 8.50
N TYR A 101 -27.68 17.26 9.24
CA TYR A 101 -26.72 18.35 9.08
C TYR A 101 -25.28 17.93 9.44
N PRO A 102 -25.00 17.31 10.61
CA PRO A 102 -23.67 16.77 10.91
C PRO A 102 -23.27 15.62 9.97
N ILE A 103 -24.21 14.75 9.57
CA ILE A 103 -23.93 13.66 8.60
C ILE A 103 -23.47 14.25 7.27
N SER A 104 -24.17 15.23 6.71
CA SER A 104 -23.85 15.84 5.44
C SER A 104 -22.56 16.65 5.50
N GLY A 105 -22.37 17.46 6.55
CA GLY A 105 -21.17 18.27 6.72
C GLY A 105 -19.89 17.44 6.83
N TRP A 106 -19.89 16.42 7.69
CA TRP A 106 -18.72 15.57 7.88
C TRP A 106 -18.59 14.50 6.78
N GLY A 107 -19.70 14.01 6.25
CA GLY A 107 -19.73 13.01 5.19
C GLY A 107 -19.11 13.53 3.89
N LEU A 108 -19.35 14.79 3.53
CA LEU A 108 -18.71 15.44 2.39
C LEU A 108 -17.18 15.50 2.52
N GLY A 109 -16.67 15.86 3.71
CA GLY A 109 -15.23 15.87 3.97
C GLY A 109 -14.59 14.49 3.85
N LEU A 110 -15.29 13.45 4.33
CA LEU A 110 -14.83 12.07 4.25
C LEU A 110 -14.82 11.54 2.80
N PHE A 111 -15.84 11.90 2.02
CA PHE A 111 -15.91 11.59 0.59
C PHE A 111 -14.76 12.21 -0.20
N MET A 112 -14.46 13.50 0.03
CA MET A 112 -13.31 14.16 -0.61
C MET A 112 -11.97 13.49 -0.24
N HIS A 113 -11.81 13.09 1.02
CA HIS A 113 -10.60 12.37 1.46
C HIS A 113 -10.47 10.98 0.81
N TYR A 114 -11.58 10.26 0.66
CA TYR A 114 -11.61 8.98 -0.04
C TYR A 114 -11.19 9.12 -1.51
N VAL A 115 -11.77 10.08 -2.24
CA VAL A 115 -11.41 10.36 -3.63
C VAL A 115 -9.93 10.74 -3.76
N ALA A 116 -9.39 11.54 -2.83
CA ALA A 116 -7.98 11.90 -2.83
C ALA A 116 -7.07 10.69 -2.62
N ILE A 117 -7.42 9.75 -1.72
CA ILE A 117 -6.66 8.50 -1.55
C ILE A 117 -6.71 7.65 -2.82
N ASN A 118 -7.89 7.54 -3.45
CA ASN A 118 -8.07 6.65 -4.61
C ASN A 118 -7.39 7.19 -5.87
N ARG A 119 -7.48 8.51 -6.13
CA ARG A 119 -6.75 9.15 -7.24
C ARG A 119 -5.23 9.02 -7.12
N LEU A 120 -4.71 8.97 -5.90
CA LEU A 120 -3.28 8.70 -5.71
C LEU A 120 -2.94 7.26 -6.09
N ASN A 121 -3.77 6.27 -5.76
CA ASN A 121 -3.53 4.88 -6.16
C ASN A 121 -3.54 4.68 -7.69
N GLU A 122 -4.44 5.33 -8.42
CA GLU A 122 -4.50 5.24 -9.89
C GLU A 122 -3.20 5.76 -10.53
N LYS A 123 -2.70 6.91 -10.06
CA LYS A 123 -1.47 7.53 -10.57
C LYS A 123 -0.19 6.73 -10.32
N PHE A 124 -0.21 5.75 -9.41
CA PHE A 124 0.90 4.82 -9.15
C PHE A 124 0.77 3.49 -9.91
N GLN A 125 -0.32 3.26 -10.64
CA GLN A 125 -0.46 2.10 -11.54
C GLN A 125 -0.09 2.42 -12.99
N ASP A 126 -0.10 3.70 -13.37
CA ASP A 126 0.20 4.19 -14.73
C ASP A 126 1.67 4.66 -14.93
N ILE A 127 2.54 4.47 -13.93
CA ILE A 127 4.00 4.75 -13.98
C ILE A 127 4.75 3.46 -13.66
#